data_AF-A0A397YX85-F1
#
_entry.id   AF-A0A397YX85-F1
#
_cell.length_a   1.000
_cell.length_b   1.000
_cell.length_c   1.000
_cell.angle_alpha   90.00
_cell.angle_beta   90.00
_cell.angle_gamma   90.00
#
_symmetry.space_group_name_H-M   'P 1'
#
loop_
_entity.id
_entity.type
_entity.pdbx_description
1 polymer ?
#
loop_
_entity_poly.entity_id
_entity_poly.type
_entity_poly.pdbx_seq_one_letter_code
_entity_poly.pdbx_strand_id
1 'polypeptide(L)'
;MATTAKNMKGFYKQTKSNITGGISKSKPSSRKVSPKHAATQGSDATQPAALISHGSLDVKDGYDEKEEMLRQFDMNMAYGPCVGMTRVDRWERALRLGMNPPNEIQRVLKTEKVQQDCLWQGRV
;
A
#
# COMPACT_ATOMS: atom_id res chain seq x y z
N MET A 1 -53.25 7.72 -2.88
CA MET A 1 -52.92 7.82 -4.33
C MET A 1 -51.94 8.98 -4.47
N ALA A 2 -50.68 8.90 -4.88
CA ALA A 2 -49.82 7.84 -5.42
C ALA A 2 -48.35 8.20 -5.09
N THR A 3 -47.48 7.20 -4.96
CA THR A 3 -46.03 7.36 -4.76
C THR A 3 -45.34 7.60 -6.11
N THR A 4 -44.53 8.66 -6.24
CA THR A 4 -43.71 8.87 -7.44
C THR A 4 -42.31 8.31 -7.20
N ALA A 5 -42.11 7.04 -7.51
CA ALA A 5 -40.79 6.44 -7.58
C ALA A 5 -40.05 6.96 -8.83
N LYS A 6 -39.05 7.83 -8.63
CA LYS A 6 -38.16 8.27 -9.72
C LYS A 6 -37.16 7.15 -10.01
N ASN A 7 -37.35 6.50 -11.15
CA ASN A 7 -36.53 5.42 -11.66
C ASN A 7 -35.17 5.97 -12.15
N MET A 8 -34.08 5.75 -11.40
CA MET A 8 -32.72 6.21 -11.74
C MET A 8 -31.98 5.26 -12.71
N LYS A 9 -32.70 4.47 -13.51
CA LYS A 9 -32.12 3.48 -14.43
C LYS A 9 -31.78 4.15 -15.78
N GLY A 10 -30.82 5.04 -15.75
CA GLY A 10 -30.33 5.72 -16.95
C GLY A 10 -28.99 6.42 -16.80
N PHE A 11 -28.46 6.53 -15.57
CA PHE A 11 -27.27 7.34 -15.32
C PHE A 11 -25.94 6.63 -15.60
N TYR A 12 -25.96 5.31 -15.82
CA TYR A 12 -24.75 4.52 -16.05
C TYR A 12 -24.87 3.73 -17.36
N LYS A 13 -24.34 4.28 -18.46
CA LYS A 13 -24.15 3.54 -19.71
C LYS A 13 -22.75 2.94 -19.72
N GLN A 14 -22.59 1.79 -19.08
CA GLN A 14 -21.40 0.95 -19.25
C GLN A 14 -21.62 0.07 -20.49
N THR A 15 -20.98 0.40 -21.61
CA THR A 15 -20.99 -0.46 -22.80
C THR A 15 -19.86 -1.48 -22.70
N LYS A 16 -20.15 -2.66 -22.16
CA LYS A 16 -19.29 -3.84 -22.32
C LYS A 16 -19.71 -4.54 -23.62
N SER A 17 -18.79 -4.70 -24.57
CA SER A 17 -19.04 -5.47 -25.79
C SER A 17 -19.25 -6.94 -25.43
N ASN A 18 -20.45 -7.46 -25.69
CA ASN A 18 -20.73 -8.88 -25.65
C ASN A 18 -20.05 -9.56 -26.84
N ILE A 19 -18.95 -10.27 -26.59
CA ILE A 19 -18.65 -11.49 -27.36
C ILE A 19 -19.18 -12.66 -26.53
N THR A 20 -20.16 -13.31 -27.13
CA THR A 20 -21.00 -14.40 -26.63
C THR A 20 -20.22 -15.72 -26.54
N GLY A 21 -20.55 -16.53 -25.52
CA GLY A 21 -20.22 -17.96 -25.40
C GLY A 21 -19.24 -18.22 -24.24
N GLY A 22 -19.51 -18.99 -23.20
CA GLY A 22 -20.47 -20.07 -22.95
C GLY A 22 -19.75 -21.01 -21.98
N ILE A 23 -20.35 -21.32 -20.82
CA ILE A 23 -19.72 -22.18 -19.80
C ILE A 23 -19.85 -23.63 -20.23
N SER A 24 -18.72 -24.31 -20.45
CA SER A 24 -18.68 -25.78 -20.53
C SER A 24 -17.61 -26.31 -19.58
N LYS A 25 -18.07 -27.00 -18.53
CA LYS A 25 -17.22 -27.84 -17.67
C LYS A 25 -16.94 -29.15 -18.40
N SER A 26 -15.68 -29.56 -18.49
CA SER A 26 -15.33 -30.97 -18.69
C SER A 26 -14.07 -31.33 -17.88
N LYS A 27 -14.19 -32.46 -17.16
CA LYS A 27 -13.15 -33.32 -16.58
C LYS A 27 -13.70 -34.75 -16.79
N PRO A 28 -12.93 -35.84 -16.88
CA PRO A 28 -11.49 -36.05 -16.61
C PRO A 28 -10.75 -36.88 -17.69
N SER A 29 -9.42 -36.99 -17.63
CA SER A 29 -8.69 -38.27 -17.83
C SER A 29 -7.18 -38.09 -17.67
N SER A 30 -6.55 -39.12 -17.13
CA SER A 30 -5.14 -39.23 -16.81
C SER A 30 -4.25 -39.38 -18.05
N ARG A 31 -3.09 -38.71 -18.03
CA ARG A 31 -1.79 -39.29 -18.38
C ARG A 31 -0.66 -38.30 -18.10
N LYS A 32 0.29 -38.72 -17.26
CA LYS A 32 1.60 -38.08 -17.11
C LYS A 32 2.36 -38.23 -18.42
N VAL A 33 2.78 -37.14 -19.04
CA VAL A 33 4.00 -37.07 -19.85
C VAL A 33 4.58 -35.67 -19.67
N SER A 34 5.74 -35.59 -19.02
CA SER A 34 6.58 -34.40 -19.05
C SER A 34 7.29 -34.34 -20.40
N PRO A 35 7.36 -33.18 -21.06
CA PRO A 35 8.58 -32.85 -21.80
C PRO A 35 9.17 -31.52 -21.34
N LYS A 36 10.46 -31.61 -21.07
CA LYS A 36 11.37 -30.52 -20.72
C LYS A 36 11.58 -29.64 -21.95
N HIS A 37 11.03 -28.43 -21.99
CA HIS A 37 11.65 -27.35 -22.75
C HIS A 37 11.46 -26.06 -21.96
N ALA A 38 12.53 -25.67 -21.28
CA ALA A 38 12.69 -24.39 -20.64
C ALA A 38 12.58 -23.29 -21.69
N ALA A 39 11.49 -22.52 -21.66
CA ALA A 39 11.49 -21.20 -22.26
C ALA A 39 12.17 -20.25 -21.28
N THR A 40 13.50 -20.31 -21.21
CA THR A 40 14.30 -19.13 -20.88
C THR A 40 13.98 -18.13 -21.97
N GLN A 41 12.98 -17.28 -21.73
CA GLN A 41 12.87 -16.03 -22.47
C GLN A 41 14.03 -15.18 -21.94
N GLY A 42 15.16 -15.29 -22.62
CA GLY A 42 16.29 -14.39 -22.44
C GLY A 42 15.80 -13.00 -22.76
N SER A 43 15.41 -12.26 -21.73
CA SER A 43 15.26 -10.82 -21.82
C SER A 43 16.67 -10.22 -21.88
N ASP A 44 17.30 -10.33 -23.04
CA ASP A 44 18.36 -9.43 -23.49
C ASP A 44 17.73 -8.07 -23.84
N ALA A 45 16.94 -7.56 -22.90
CA ALA A 45 16.52 -6.18 -22.88
C ALA A 45 17.66 -5.47 -22.16
N THR A 46 18.57 -4.91 -22.95
CA THR A 46 19.46 -3.83 -22.48
C THR A 46 18.55 -2.80 -21.82
N GLN A 47 18.42 -2.88 -20.50
CA GLN A 47 17.65 -1.91 -19.73
C GLN A 47 18.32 -0.56 -20.00
N PRO A 48 17.58 0.50 -20.39
CA PRO A 48 18.19 1.80 -20.57
C PRO A 48 18.95 2.16 -19.29
N ALA A 49 20.17 2.67 -19.41
CA ALA A 49 21.06 2.96 -18.28
C ALA A 49 20.41 3.82 -17.18
N ALA A 50 19.30 4.50 -17.47
CA ALA A 50 18.44 5.17 -16.50
C ALA A 50 17.89 4.24 -15.39
N LEU A 51 17.72 2.94 -15.64
CA LEU A 51 17.29 1.95 -14.64
C LEU A 51 18.46 1.35 -13.84
N ILE A 52 19.71 1.53 -14.26
CA ILE A 52 20.90 1.04 -13.54
C ILE A 52 21.29 2.01 -12.42
N SER A 53 20.72 3.22 -12.41
CA SER A 53 20.73 4.08 -11.22
C SER A 53 19.72 3.55 -10.19
N HIS A 54 19.88 2.29 -9.77
CA HIS A 54 19.77 1.97 -8.36
C HIS A 54 20.90 2.72 -7.66
N GLY A 55 20.77 4.05 -7.62
CA GLY A 55 21.41 4.84 -6.60
C GLY A 55 20.99 4.17 -5.31
N SER A 56 21.88 3.35 -4.77
CA SER A 56 22.11 3.37 -3.35
C SER A 56 22.45 4.82 -3.09
N LEU A 57 21.41 5.64 -2.90
CA LEU A 57 21.50 6.88 -2.20
C LEU A 57 21.93 6.42 -0.82
N ASP A 58 23.24 6.19 -0.65
CA ASP A 58 23.92 6.39 0.62
C ASP A 58 23.93 7.90 0.90
N VAL A 59 22.75 8.49 0.75
CA VAL A 59 22.34 9.69 1.41
C VAL A 59 22.19 9.20 2.83
N LYS A 60 23.31 9.19 3.55
CA LYS A 60 23.29 9.43 4.99
C LYS A 60 22.83 10.85 5.17
N ASP A 61 21.57 11.11 4.82
CA ASP A 61 20.86 12.23 5.39
C ASP A 61 21.09 12.08 6.88
N GLY A 62 21.64 13.10 7.53
CA GLY A 62 21.92 13.08 8.96
C GLY A 62 20.65 13.03 9.83
N TYR A 63 19.61 12.31 9.41
CA TYR A 63 18.49 11.95 10.24
C TYR A 63 18.98 10.92 11.25
N ASP A 64 18.84 11.30 12.52
CA ASP A 64 19.01 10.42 13.66
C ASP A 64 18.17 9.14 13.42
N GLU A 65 18.72 7.96 13.70
CA GLU A 65 18.09 6.64 13.46
C GLU A 65 16.66 6.57 14.04
N LYS A 66 16.41 7.40 15.04
CA LYS A 66 15.14 7.55 15.74
C LYS A 66 14.12 8.34 14.92
N GLU A 67 14.53 9.38 14.22
CA GLU A 67 13.62 10.08 13.28
C GLU A 67 13.23 9.15 12.13
N GLU A 68 14.13 8.29 11.68
CA GLU A 68 13.79 7.22 10.74
C GLU A 68 12.73 6.28 11.37
N MET A 69 12.96 5.76 12.58
CA MET A 69 11.95 4.96 13.28
C MET A 69 10.57 5.65 13.37
N LEU A 70 10.54 6.95 13.67
CA LEU A 70 9.30 7.74 13.73
C LEU A 70 8.63 7.91 12.36
N ARG A 71 9.39 8.06 11.27
CA ARG A 71 8.86 8.11 9.91
C ARG A 71 8.26 6.78 9.49
N GLN A 72 8.91 5.67 9.83
CA GLN A 72 8.38 4.32 9.63
C GLN A 72 7.03 4.15 10.35
N PHE A 73 6.94 4.65 11.59
CA PHE A 73 5.67 4.69 12.33
C PHE A 73 4.62 5.56 11.61
N ASP A 74 5.01 6.72 11.07
CA ASP A 74 4.10 7.61 10.37
C ASP A 74 3.49 6.96 9.11
N MET A 75 4.28 6.18 8.38
CA MET A 75 3.83 5.44 7.18
C MET A 75 2.96 4.23 7.52
N ASN A 76 2.97 3.73 8.75
CA ASN A 76 2.20 2.56 9.12
C ASN A 76 0.71 2.87 9.31
N MET A 77 -0.10 2.48 8.32
CA MET A 77 -1.55 2.69 8.32
C MET A 77 -2.29 1.89 9.39
N ALA A 78 -1.68 0.86 9.98
CA ALA A 78 -2.31 0.05 11.03
C ALA A 78 -2.66 0.87 12.28
N TYR A 79 -1.95 1.97 12.53
CA TYR A 79 -2.16 2.85 13.69
C TYR A 79 -3.12 4.02 13.40
N GLY A 80 -3.74 4.03 12.21
CA GLY A 80 -4.68 5.06 11.78
C GLY A 80 -4.01 6.28 11.12
N PRO A 81 -4.76 7.36 10.86
CA PRO A 81 -4.28 8.53 10.12
C PRO A 81 -3.19 9.30 10.86
N CYS A 82 -2.25 9.87 10.10
CA CYS A 82 -1.18 10.78 10.57
C CYS A 82 -1.56 12.25 10.51
N VAL A 83 -2.48 12.62 9.62
CA VAL A 83 -2.69 14.03 9.25
C VAL A 83 -3.56 14.70 10.29
N GLY A 84 -3.15 15.90 10.74
CA GLY A 84 -3.93 16.71 11.67
C GLY A 84 -3.79 16.31 13.14
N MET A 85 -2.77 15.53 13.49
CA MET A 85 -2.45 15.20 14.88
C MET A 85 -0.94 15.04 15.08
N THR A 86 -0.47 15.15 16.32
CA THR A 86 0.94 14.91 16.64
C THR A 86 1.23 13.39 16.67
N ARG A 87 2.52 13.02 16.58
CA ARG A 87 2.97 11.63 16.71
C ARG A 87 2.58 11.02 18.06
N VAL A 88 2.62 11.82 19.13
CA VAL A 88 2.19 11.41 20.49
C VAL A 88 0.71 11.09 20.50
N ASP A 89 -0.13 12.01 20.01
CA ASP A 89 -1.59 11.80 19.96
C ASP A 89 -1.96 10.56 19.13
N ARG A 90 -1.25 10.35 18.00
CA ARG A 90 -1.46 9.18 17.15
C ARG A 90 -1.11 7.90 17.89
N TRP A 91 0.01 7.88 18.61
CA TRP A 91 0.44 6.73 19.41
C TRP A 91 -0.57 6.42 20.52
N GLU A 92 -1.02 7.42 21.27
CA GLU A 92 -2.01 7.24 22.35
C GLU A 92 -3.36 6.75 21.81
N ARG A 93 -3.80 7.30 20.67
CA ARG A 93 -5.00 6.83 19.99
C ARG A 93 -4.88 5.37 19.58
N ALA A 94 -3.76 4.97 18.98
CA ALA A 94 -3.52 3.58 18.59
C ALA A 94 -3.51 2.63 19.81
N LEU A 95 -2.90 3.06 20.92
CA LEU A 95 -2.94 2.30 22.18
C LEU A 95 -4.38 2.14 22.70
N ARG A 96 -5.15 3.24 22.74
CA ARG A 96 -6.56 3.23 23.17
C ARG A 96 -7.45 2.36 22.29
N LEU A 97 -7.11 2.22 21.01
CA LEU A 97 -7.79 1.34 20.07
C LEU A 97 -7.30 -0.12 20.12
N GLY A 98 -6.36 -0.45 21.02
CA GLY A 98 -5.84 -1.81 21.16
C GLY A 98 -4.95 -2.25 20.00
N MET A 99 -4.37 -1.32 19.26
CA MET A 99 -3.51 -1.61 18.08
C MET A 99 -2.08 -1.96 18.47
N ASN A 100 -1.72 -1.92 19.76
CA ASN A 100 -0.40 -2.24 20.31
C ASN A 100 0.76 -1.53 19.56
N PRO A 101 0.78 -0.18 19.51
CA PRO A 101 1.90 0.53 18.90
C PRO A 101 3.21 0.27 19.68
N PRO A 102 4.40 0.33 19.04
CA PRO A 102 5.66 0.00 19.71
C PRO A 102 5.99 0.97 20.84
N ASN A 103 6.44 0.47 21.98
CA ASN A 103 6.77 1.29 23.16
C ASN A 103 8.01 2.17 22.93
N GLU A 104 8.91 1.77 22.03
CA GLU A 104 10.09 2.55 21.65
C GLU A 104 9.70 3.93 21.11
N ILE A 105 8.67 3.99 20.27
CA ILE A 105 8.13 5.23 19.72
C ILE A 105 7.74 6.18 20.85
N GLN A 106 7.01 5.69 21.86
CA GLN A 106 6.62 6.51 23.01
C GLN A 106 7.82 7.04 23.79
N ARG A 107 8.84 6.19 24.02
CA ARG A 107 10.05 6.60 24.75
C ARG A 107 10.81 7.68 23.99
N VAL A 108 10.99 7.50 22.69
CA VAL A 108 11.69 8.48 21.83
C VAL A 108 10.94 9.82 21.85
N LEU A 109 9.62 9.80 21.66
CA LEU A 109 8.79 11.01 21.65
C LEU A 109 8.81 11.80 22.97
N LYS A 110 8.96 11.11 24.11
CA LYS A 110 8.97 11.71 25.45
C LYS A 110 10.36 12.17 25.92
N THR A 111 11.42 11.47 25.49
CA THR A 111 12.77 11.65 26.06
C THR A 111 13.61 12.60 25.22
N GLU A 112 13.33 12.69 23.92
CA GLU A 112 14.25 13.29 22.97
C GLU A 112 13.68 14.51 22.26
N LYS A 113 14.57 15.36 21.75
CA LYS A 113 14.21 16.49 20.90
C LYS A 113 14.00 16.03 19.45
N VAL A 114 12.98 15.21 19.25
CA VAL A 114 12.52 14.75 17.93
C VAL A 114 11.41 15.63 17.39
N GLN A 115 11.13 15.52 16.08
CA GLN A 115 9.96 16.15 15.49
C GLN A 115 8.70 15.52 16.08
N GLN A 116 7.79 16.36 16.58
CA GLN A 116 6.55 15.90 17.19
C GLN A 116 5.42 15.75 16.16
N ASP A 117 5.54 16.42 15.02
CA ASP A 117 4.57 16.36 13.94
C ASP A 117 4.78 15.12 13.07
N CYS A 118 3.67 14.56 12.58
CA CYS A 118 3.71 13.47 11.62
C CYS A 118 4.30 13.94 10.27
N LEU A 119 4.90 13.00 9.53
CA LEU A 119 5.57 13.24 8.23
C LEU A 119 4.75 14.08 7.23
N TRP A 120 3.44 13.93 7.23
CA TRP A 120 2.50 14.55 6.27
C TRP A 120 1.83 15.83 6.78
N GLN A 121 2.24 16.34 7.94
CA GLN A 121 1.66 17.57 8.50
C GLN A 121 1.90 18.75 7.55
N GLY A 122 0.83 19.45 7.15
CA GLY A 122 0.89 20.62 6.27
C GLY A 122 1.14 20.37 4.78
N ARG A 123 1.09 19.11 4.31
CA ARG A 123 1.33 18.75 2.89
C ARG A 123 0.08 18.37 2.09
N VAL A 124 -1.11 18.47 2.68
CA VAL A 124 -2.39 18.03 2.10
C VAL A 124 -3.40 19.16 2.16
#